data_AF-A0AAW4ICF3-F1
#
_entry.id   AF-A0AAW4ICF3-F1
#
_cell.length_a   1.000
_cell.length_b   1.000
_cell.length_c   1.000
_cell.angle_alpha   90.00
_cell.angle_beta   90.00
_cell.angle_gamma   90.00
#
_symmetry.space_group_name_H-M   'P 1'
#
loop_
_entity.id
_entity.type
_entity.pdbx_description
1 polymer ?
#
loop_
_entity_poly.entity_id
_entity_poly.type
_entity_poly.pdbx_seq_one_letter_code
_entity_poly.pdbx_strand_id
1 'polypeptide(L)'
;MSGVQAQTRYHCRDGNGNTFVLSRPCPEGSRTTAAVAGPAPAQYSSPRYDSYSPARSSPETPDHHQYLSARCRALDENIRGAYGRGIKADVVEGMRREYRRDCREEEQDAYSRLSAERRHRDKQRREDEKSAQVAAQASREQQERHAQQCAESRRILTNKRARTDLTDGEKNDLRRFEEAFLERCKR
;
A
#
# COMPACT_ATOMS: atom_id res chain seq x y z
N MET A 1 -31.73 -45.76 -9.88
CA MET A 1 -32.71 -44.67 -10.07
C MET A 1 -32.12 -43.40 -9.47
N SER A 2 -31.64 -42.47 -10.29
CA SER A 2 -31.04 -41.22 -9.83
C SER A 2 -32.06 -40.09 -10.06
N GLY A 3 -32.54 -39.50 -8.97
CA GLY A 3 -33.55 -38.45 -8.98
C GLY A 3 -33.04 -37.17 -9.63
N VAL A 4 -33.84 -36.60 -10.54
CA VAL A 4 -33.59 -35.29 -11.14
C VAL A 4 -33.94 -34.23 -10.10
N GLN A 5 -32.93 -33.72 -9.37
CA GLN A 5 -33.12 -32.53 -8.55
C GLN A 5 -33.04 -31.29 -9.45
N ALA A 6 -34.12 -30.51 -9.51
CA ALA A 6 -34.11 -29.19 -10.14
C ALA A 6 -33.31 -28.23 -9.24
N GLN A 7 -32.34 -27.51 -9.80
CA GLN A 7 -31.60 -26.47 -9.08
C GLN A 7 -32.01 -25.09 -9.61
N THR A 8 -32.49 -24.23 -8.72
CA THR A 8 -32.80 -22.83 -9.03
C THR A 8 -31.53 -21.99 -9.00
N ARG A 9 -31.26 -21.27 -10.10
CA ARG A 9 -30.13 -20.36 -10.23
C ARG A 9 -30.62 -18.92 -10.25
N TYR A 10 -30.02 -18.08 -9.43
CA TYR A 10 -30.29 -16.66 -9.31
C TYR A 10 -29.16 -15.88 -9.96
N HIS A 11 -29.48 -15.08 -10.97
CA HIS A 11 -28.57 -14.12 -11.59
C HIS A 11 -28.68 -12.82 -10.81
N CYS A 12 -27.56 -12.34 -10.27
CA CYS A 12 -27.46 -11.17 -9.42
C CYS A 12 -26.56 -10.12 -10.07
N ARG A 13 -26.86 -8.85 -9.82
CA ARG A 13 -26.03 -7.71 -10.25
C ARG A 13 -25.71 -6.81 -9.05
N ASP A 14 -24.45 -6.54 -8.79
CA ASP A 14 -24.03 -5.63 -7.71
C ASP A 14 -24.16 -4.15 -8.10
N GLY A 15 -23.99 -3.25 -7.13
CA GLY A 15 -24.00 -1.79 -7.34
C GLY A 15 -22.86 -1.26 -8.22
N ASN A 16 -21.80 -2.05 -8.44
CA ASN A 16 -20.70 -1.74 -9.34
C ASN A 16 -20.95 -2.22 -10.78
N GLY A 17 -22.08 -2.90 -11.02
CA GLY A 17 -22.51 -3.38 -12.32
C GLY A 17 -22.06 -4.80 -12.67
N ASN A 18 -21.35 -5.51 -11.79
CA ASN A 18 -20.90 -6.88 -12.00
C ASN A 18 -22.05 -7.88 -11.87
N THR A 19 -22.09 -8.88 -12.76
CA THR A 19 -23.11 -9.93 -12.74
C THR A 19 -22.55 -11.28 -12.30
N PHE A 20 -23.23 -11.97 -11.39
CA PHE A 20 -22.83 -13.28 -10.85
C PHE A 20 -24.03 -14.21 -10.65
N VAL A 21 -23.80 -15.52 -10.57
CA VAL A 21 -24.86 -16.54 -10.47
C VAL A 21 -24.73 -17.33 -9.17
N LEU A 22 -25.81 -17.40 -8.40
CA LEU A 22 -25.88 -18.13 -7.13
C LEU A 22 -26.97 -19.19 -7.16
N SER A 23 -26.77 -20.27 -6.40
CA SER A 23 -27.79 -21.29 -6.11
C SER A 23 -28.72 -20.89 -4.97
N ARG A 24 -28.54 -19.69 -4.40
CA ARG A 24 -29.32 -19.09 -3.31
C ARG A 24 -29.74 -17.68 -3.73
N PRO A 25 -30.78 -17.09 -3.12
CA PRO A 25 -31.21 -15.71 -3.43
C PRO A 25 -30.07 -14.69 -3.32
N CYS A 26 -30.15 -13.63 -4.12
CA CYS A 26 -29.13 -12.58 -4.17
C CYS A 26 -28.98 -11.88 -2.79
N PRO A 27 -27.76 -11.63 -2.32
CA PRO A 27 -27.51 -10.95 -1.04
C PRO A 27 -27.97 -9.49 -1.05
N GLU A 28 -28.30 -8.95 0.13
CA GLU A 28 -28.69 -7.54 0.30
C GLU A 28 -27.61 -6.61 -0.26
N GLY A 29 -28.01 -5.69 -1.14
CA GLY A 29 -27.09 -4.82 -1.91
C GLY A 29 -26.86 -5.26 -3.36
N SER A 30 -27.43 -6.40 -3.78
CA SER A 30 -27.42 -6.85 -5.19
C SER A 30 -28.85 -7.04 -5.73
N ARG A 31 -29.06 -6.71 -7.01
CA ARG A 31 -30.37 -6.84 -7.68
C ARG A 31 -30.45 -8.18 -8.41
N THR A 32 -31.50 -8.95 -8.16
CA THR A 32 -31.81 -10.14 -8.95
C THR A 32 -32.25 -9.73 -10.36
N THR A 33 -31.55 -10.21 -11.38
CA THR A 33 -31.86 -9.94 -12.79
C THR A 33 -32.64 -11.07 -13.44
N ALA A 34 -32.44 -12.32 -13.01
CA ALA A 34 -33.22 -13.48 -13.46
C ALA A 34 -33.15 -14.61 -12.42
N ALA A 35 -34.20 -15.42 -12.33
CA ALA A 35 -34.21 -16.67 -11.59
C ALA A 35 -34.66 -17.79 -12.53
N VAL A 36 -33.81 -18.80 -12.73
CA VAL A 36 -34.06 -19.90 -13.69
C VAL A 36 -34.03 -21.23 -12.94
N ALA A 37 -35.14 -21.97 -12.98
CA ALA A 37 -35.22 -23.34 -12.48
C ALA A 37 -35.10 -24.31 -13.66
N GLY A 38 -34.10 -25.19 -13.61
CA GLY A 38 -33.85 -26.16 -14.68
C GLY A 38 -33.22 -27.46 -14.17
N PRO A 39 -33.24 -28.52 -14.99
CA PRO A 39 -32.62 -29.80 -14.63
C PRO A 39 -31.12 -29.63 -14.37
N ALA A 40 -30.63 -30.27 -13.31
CA ALA A 40 -29.22 -30.23 -12.96
C ALA A 40 -28.37 -30.80 -14.11
N PRO A 41 -27.42 -30.04 -14.70
CA PRO A 41 -26.53 -30.60 -15.69
C PRO A 41 -25.63 -31.65 -15.04
N ALA A 42 -25.60 -32.84 -15.62
CA ALA A 42 -24.58 -33.84 -15.34
C ALA A 42 -23.26 -33.33 -15.93
N GLN A 43 -22.53 -32.54 -15.13
CA GLN A 43 -21.10 -32.24 -15.21
C GLN A 43 -20.87 -31.09 -14.22
N TYR A 44 -20.05 -31.34 -13.20
CA TYR A 44 -19.44 -30.31 -12.35
C TYR A 44 -18.58 -29.41 -13.26
N SER A 45 -19.24 -28.47 -13.91
CA SER A 45 -18.62 -27.33 -14.55
C SER A 45 -18.42 -26.33 -13.44
N SER A 46 -17.24 -26.35 -12.81
CA SER A 46 -16.77 -25.21 -12.01
C SER A 46 -17.11 -23.92 -12.74
N PRO A 47 -17.53 -22.86 -12.03
CA PRO A 47 -17.88 -21.61 -12.67
C PRO A 47 -16.74 -21.24 -13.60
N ARG A 48 -17.05 -21.16 -14.90
CA ARG A 48 -16.20 -20.48 -15.86
C ARG A 48 -16.11 -19.05 -15.34
N TYR A 49 -15.10 -18.80 -14.51
CA TYR A 49 -14.39 -17.54 -14.57
C TYR A 49 -14.26 -17.27 -16.06
N ASP A 50 -14.77 -16.14 -16.53
CA ASP A 50 -14.35 -15.60 -17.81
C ASP A 50 -12.86 -15.86 -17.88
N SER A 51 -12.47 -16.78 -18.76
CA SER A 51 -11.10 -16.82 -19.21
C SER A 51 -10.98 -15.54 -20.04
N TYR A 52 -10.77 -14.41 -19.35
CA TYR A 52 -9.52 -13.73 -19.53
C TYR A 52 -8.49 -14.85 -19.64
N SER A 53 -8.23 -15.29 -20.88
CA SER A 53 -6.86 -15.65 -21.19
C SER A 53 -6.13 -14.40 -20.71
N PRO A 54 -5.42 -14.41 -19.57
CA PRO A 54 -4.57 -13.27 -19.29
C PRO A 54 -3.74 -13.17 -20.55
N ALA A 55 -3.89 -12.07 -21.30
CA ALA A 55 -3.06 -11.81 -22.46
C ALA A 55 -1.67 -12.14 -21.95
N ARG A 56 -1.07 -13.26 -22.43
CA ARG A 56 0.07 -13.90 -21.77
C ARG A 56 1.03 -12.78 -21.45
N SER A 57 1.03 -12.34 -20.20
CA SER A 57 1.88 -11.22 -19.82
C SER A 57 3.25 -11.81 -20.04
N SER A 58 4.02 -11.19 -20.94
CA SER A 58 5.42 -11.57 -21.12
C SER A 58 5.97 -11.75 -19.72
N PRO A 59 6.53 -12.93 -19.39
CA PRO A 59 6.83 -13.27 -18.02
C PRO A 59 7.72 -12.16 -17.49
N GLU A 60 7.23 -11.43 -16.48
CA GLU A 60 7.81 -10.19 -15.99
C GLU A 60 9.32 -10.37 -15.77
N THR A 61 10.12 -9.50 -16.39
CA THR A 61 11.57 -9.59 -16.29
C THR A 61 11.95 -9.50 -14.81
N PRO A 62 12.67 -10.49 -14.25
CA PRO A 62 13.02 -10.49 -12.84
C PRO A 62 13.84 -9.27 -12.47
N ASP A 63 13.48 -8.62 -11.36
CA ASP A 63 14.14 -7.39 -10.89
C ASP A 63 15.67 -7.49 -10.78
N HIS A 64 16.22 -8.67 -10.44
CA HIS A 64 17.66 -8.85 -10.29
C HIS A 64 18.42 -8.73 -11.62
N HIS A 65 17.73 -8.79 -12.77
CA HIS A 65 18.35 -8.64 -14.09
C HIS A 65 19.08 -7.31 -14.24
N GLN A 66 18.66 -6.26 -13.52
CA GLN A 66 19.35 -4.96 -13.58
C GLN A 66 20.82 -5.02 -13.13
N TYR A 67 21.19 -6.02 -12.33
CA TYR A 67 22.56 -6.22 -11.87
C TYR A 67 23.32 -7.30 -12.67
N LEU A 68 22.64 -7.98 -13.60
CA LEU A 68 23.28 -8.94 -14.50
C LEU A 68 23.96 -8.22 -15.68
N SER A 69 25.04 -8.81 -16.18
CA SER A 69 25.69 -8.42 -17.42
C SER A 69 24.72 -8.49 -18.59
N ALA A 70 25.01 -7.70 -19.63
CA ALA A 70 24.21 -7.70 -20.85
C ALA A 70 24.16 -9.09 -21.50
N ARG A 71 25.25 -9.87 -21.40
CA ARG A 71 25.32 -11.24 -21.93
C ARG A 71 24.37 -12.18 -21.20
N CYS A 72 24.42 -12.22 -19.87
CA CYS A 72 23.59 -13.12 -19.08
C CYS A 72 22.11 -12.76 -19.16
N ARG A 73 21.78 -11.46 -19.17
CA ARG A 73 20.41 -10.99 -19.44
C ARG A 73 19.90 -11.46 -20.79
N ALA A 74 20.67 -11.22 -21.86
CA ALA A 74 20.26 -11.61 -23.21
C ALA A 74 20.10 -13.13 -23.32
N LEU A 75 20.95 -13.92 -22.67
CA LEU A 75 20.84 -15.38 -22.68
C LEU A 75 19.58 -15.85 -21.96
N ASP A 76 19.26 -15.30 -20.79
CA ASP A 76 18.04 -15.64 -20.05
C ASP A 76 16.77 -15.19 -20.78
N GLU A 77 16.74 -13.97 -21.31
CA GLU A 77 15.63 -13.46 -22.14
C GLU A 77 15.42 -14.35 -23.38
N ASN A 78 16.51 -14.81 -23.98
CA ASN A 78 16.42 -15.74 -25.08
C ASN A 78 15.84 -17.08 -24.63
N ILE A 79 16.23 -17.64 -23.48
CA ILE A 79 15.66 -18.88 -22.94
C ILE A 79 14.17 -18.71 -22.63
N ARG A 80 13.77 -17.61 -21.99
CA ARG A 80 12.38 -17.35 -21.59
C ARG A 80 11.46 -17.15 -22.78
N GLY A 81 11.92 -16.43 -23.80
CA GLY A 81 11.16 -16.21 -25.03
C GLY A 81 11.30 -17.33 -26.07
N ALA A 82 12.11 -18.36 -25.81
CA ALA A 82 12.51 -19.34 -26.81
C ALA A 82 11.32 -20.07 -27.45
N TYR A 83 10.41 -20.58 -26.63
CA TYR A 83 9.25 -21.31 -27.12
C TYR A 83 8.25 -20.41 -27.86
N GLY A 84 8.16 -19.13 -27.49
CA GLY A 84 7.35 -18.15 -28.21
C GLY A 84 7.90 -17.85 -29.61
N ARG A 85 9.21 -18.00 -29.81
CA ARG A 85 9.90 -17.83 -31.09
C ARG A 85 10.07 -19.13 -31.89
N GLY A 86 9.47 -20.24 -31.44
CA GLY A 86 9.56 -21.54 -32.13
C GLY A 86 10.94 -22.21 -32.05
N ILE A 87 11.78 -21.84 -31.07
CA ILE A 87 13.08 -22.48 -30.87
C ILE A 87 12.86 -23.92 -30.36
N LYS A 88 13.58 -24.87 -30.95
CA LYS A 88 13.49 -26.29 -30.58
C LYS A 88 14.00 -26.53 -29.15
N ALA A 89 13.40 -27.50 -28.46
CA ALA A 89 13.66 -27.76 -27.04
C ALA A 89 15.12 -28.17 -26.73
N ASP A 90 15.78 -28.87 -27.64
CA ASP A 90 17.19 -29.25 -27.55
C ASP A 90 18.12 -28.03 -27.53
N VAL A 91 17.84 -27.04 -28.39
CA VAL A 91 18.57 -25.77 -28.42
C VAL A 91 18.36 -25.01 -27.11
N VAL A 92 17.12 -24.95 -26.62
CA VAL A 92 16.81 -24.31 -25.32
C VAL A 92 17.53 -24.99 -24.17
N GLU A 93 17.66 -26.32 -24.19
CA GLU A 93 18.40 -27.05 -23.18
C GLU A 93 19.91 -26.72 -23.23
N GLY A 94 20.48 -26.59 -24.43
CA GLY A 94 21.85 -26.11 -24.63
C GLY A 94 22.07 -24.72 -24.03
N MET A 95 21.16 -23.78 -24.33
CA MET A 95 21.20 -22.42 -23.77
C MET A 95 21.10 -22.42 -22.25
N ARG A 96 20.23 -23.25 -21.66
CA ARG A 96 20.11 -23.41 -20.20
C ARG A 96 21.38 -23.96 -19.57
N ARG A 97 22.09 -24.87 -20.26
CA ARG A 97 23.37 -25.39 -19.78
C ARG A 97 24.44 -24.31 -19.82
N GLU A 98 24.51 -23.53 -20.90
CA GLU A 98 25.43 -22.38 -21.00
C GLU A 98 25.15 -21.36 -19.90
N TYR A 99 23.89 -20.98 -19.69
CA TYR A 99 23.51 -20.02 -18.65
C TYR A 99 23.92 -20.50 -17.26
N ARG A 100 23.66 -21.78 -16.92
CA ARG A 100 24.08 -22.33 -15.62
C ARG A 100 25.60 -22.39 -15.45
N ARG A 101 26.37 -22.49 -16.53
CA ARG A 101 27.83 -22.54 -16.49
C ARG A 101 28.44 -21.15 -16.36
N ASP A 102 27.95 -20.21 -17.15
CA ASP A 102 28.60 -18.90 -17.34
C ASP A 102 27.95 -17.77 -16.54
N CYS A 103 26.69 -17.92 -16.12
CA CYS A 103 25.90 -16.86 -15.50
C CYS A 103 25.42 -17.15 -14.07
N ARG A 104 25.63 -18.37 -13.55
CA ARG A 104 25.11 -18.78 -12.23
C ARG A 104 25.67 -17.95 -11.08
N GLU A 105 26.96 -17.66 -11.09
CA GLU A 105 27.60 -16.86 -10.04
C GLU A 105 27.10 -15.41 -10.09
N GLU A 106 27.04 -14.85 -11.30
CA GLU A 106 26.53 -13.48 -11.52
C GLU A 106 25.06 -13.35 -11.10
N GLU A 107 24.23 -14.36 -11.37
CA GLU A 107 22.85 -14.42 -10.93
C GLU A 107 22.74 -14.44 -9.40
N GLN A 108 23.55 -15.23 -8.72
CA GLN A 108 23.59 -15.25 -7.25
C GLN A 108 23.99 -13.89 -6.67
N ASP A 109 25.00 -13.24 -7.25
CA ASP A 109 25.44 -11.91 -6.85
C ASP A 109 24.37 -10.86 -7.10
N ALA A 110 23.70 -10.90 -8.26
CA ALA A 110 22.60 -10.02 -8.60
C ALA A 110 21.44 -10.15 -7.61
N TYR A 111 21.05 -11.37 -7.24
CA TYR A 111 20.06 -11.62 -6.20
C TYR A 111 20.49 -11.09 -4.84
N SER A 112 21.76 -11.30 -4.47
CA SER A 112 22.31 -10.80 -3.21
C SER A 112 22.25 -9.27 -3.13
N ARG A 113 22.65 -8.58 -4.20
CA ARG A 113 22.59 -7.12 -4.32
C ARG A 113 21.16 -6.59 -4.20
N LEU A 114 20.22 -7.17 -4.94
CA LEU A 114 18.82 -6.79 -4.87
C LEU A 114 18.26 -6.97 -3.44
N SER A 115 18.56 -8.10 -2.79
CA SER A 115 18.13 -8.38 -1.43
C SER A 115 18.76 -7.40 -0.41
N ALA A 116 20.03 -7.04 -0.59
CA ALA A 116 20.70 -6.05 0.23
C ALA A 116 20.09 -4.65 0.06
N GLU A 117 19.81 -4.23 -1.18
CA GLU A 117 19.20 -2.93 -1.48
C GLU A 117 17.79 -2.83 -0.88
N ARG A 118 16.96 -3.87 -1.04
CA ARG A 118 15.63 -3.93 -0.42
C ARG A 118 15.71 -3.79 1.10
N ARG A 119 16.62 -4.52 1.74
CA ARG A 119 16.86 -4.42 3.19
C ARG A 119 17.32 -3.03 3.61
N HIS A 120 18.21 -2.40 2.84
CA HIS A 120 18.67 -1.05 3.10
C HIS A 120 17.53 -0.04 3.01
N ARG A 121 16.72 -0.12 1.94
CA ARG A 121 15.56 0.76 1.73
C ARG A 121 14.52 0.61 2.83
N ASP A 122 14.24 -0.61 3.27
CA ASP A 122 13.33 -0.87 4.38
C ASP A 122 13.87 -0.34 5.70
N LYS A 123 15.18 -0.46 5.94
CA LYS A 123 15.84 0.10 7.12
C LYS A 123 15.74 1.63 7.12
N GLN A 124 16.07 2.27 6.00
CA GLN A 124 16.00 3.71 5.84
C GLN A 124 14.58 4.23 6.08
N ARG A 125 13.57 3.60 5.48
CA ARG A 125 12.15 3.95 5.72
C ARG A 125 11.79 3.92 7.20
N ARG A 126 12.22 2.88 7.93
CA ARG A 126 11.97 2.76 9.38
C ARG A 126 12.70 3.83 10.19
N GLU A 127 13.89 4.23 9.78
CA GLU A 127 14.66 5.30 10.43
C GLU A 127 14.00 6.66 10.18
N ASP A 128 13.56 6.91 8.95
CA ASP A 128 12.81 8.12 8.58
C ASP A 128 11.50 8.22 9.36
N GLU A 129 10.72 7.14 9.44
CA GLU A 129 9.47 7.07 10.21
C GLU A 129 9.72 7.36 11.70
N LYS A 130 10.77 6.79 12.30
CA LYS A 130 11.14 7.05 13.70
C LYS A 130 11.54 8.50 13.91
N SER A 131 12.36 9.07 13.01
CA SER A 131 12.78 10.46 13.13
C SER A 131 11.59 11.43 13.02
N ALA A 132 10.64 11.14 12.12
CA ALA A 132 9.41 11.91 11.97
C ALA A 132 8.52 11.81 13.23
N GLN A 133 8.42 10.63 13.84
CA GLN A 133 7.68 10.47 15.11
C GLN A 133 8.31 11.27 16.25
N VAL A 134 9.64 11.22 16.40
CA VAL A 134 10.35 11.99 17.44
C VAL A 134 10.18 13.48 17.20
N ALA A 135 10.30 13.97 15.97
CA ALA A 135 10.09 15.37 15.63
C ALA A 135 8.64 15.82 15.90
N ALA A 136 7.65 14.98 15.57
CA ALA A 136 6.25 15.26 15.85
C ALA A 136 5.97 15.31 17.36
N GLN A 137 6.56 14.41 18.14
CA GLN A 137 6.44 14.43 19.60
C GLN A 137 7.09 15.67 20.20
N ALA A 138 8.31 16.01 19.78
CA ALA A 138 9.00 17.22 20.25
C ALA A 138 8.20 18.49 19.93
N SER A 139 7.58 18.56 18.74
CA SER A 139 6.71 19.68 18.38
C SER A 139 5.47 19.76 19.28
N ARG A 140 4.82 18.63 19.59
CA ARG A 140 3.68 18.59 20.51
C ARG A 140 4.07 19.04 21.92
N GLU A 141 5.17 18.52 22.46
CA GLU A 141 5.66 18.92 23.78
C GLU A 141 6.00 20.42 23.83
N GLN A 142 6.57 20.98 22.75
CA GLN A 142 6.85 22.41 22.67
C GLN A 142 5.56 23.23 22.63
N GLN A 143 4.56 22.80 21.87
CA GLN A 143 3.25 23.44 21.82
C GLN A 143 2.53 23.39 23.18
N GLU A 144 2.59 22.26 23.89
CA GLU A 144 2.01 22.12 25.22
C GLU A 144 2.70 23.04 26.23
N ARG A 145 4.03 23.11 26.23
CA ARG A 145 4.79 24.03 27.11
C ARG A 145 4.45 25.49 26.80
N HIS A 146 4.36 25.85 25.53
CA HIS A 146 3.96 27.20 25.12
C HIS A 146 2.53 27.52 25.56
N ALA A 147 1.58 26.60 25.36
CA ALA A 147 0.20 26.75 25.81
C ALA A 147 0.10 26.91 27.33
N GLN A 148 0.88 26.15 28.11
CA GLN A 148 0.96 26.29 29.57
C GLN A 148 1.49 27.67 29.98
N GLN A 149 2.57 28.16 29.36
CA GLN A 149 3.11 29.49 29.61
C GLN A 149 2.08 30.59 29.31
N CYS A 150 1.32 30.43 28.23
CA CYS A 150 0.26 31.36 27.86
C CYS A 150 -0.95 31.29 28.81
N ALA A 151 -1.31 30.10 29.30
CA ALA A 151 -2.36 29.95 30.30
C ALA A 151 -1.99 30.61 31.63
N GLU A 152 -0.76 30.43 32.09
CA GLU A 152 -0.27 31.03 33.34
C GLU A 152 -0.14 32.55 33.24
N SER A 153 0.45 33.08 32.16
CA SER A 153 0.50 34.52 31.94
C SER A 153 -0.90 35.15 31.87
N ARG A 154 -1.87 34.46 31.25
CA ARG A 154 -3.28 34.91 31.26
C ARG A 154 -3.86 34.92 32.66
N ARG A 155 -3.61 33.91 33.50
CA ARG A 155 -4.05 33.89 34.91
C ARG A 155 -3.49 35.08 35.69
N ILE A 156 -2.19 35.36 35.52
CA ILE A 156 -1.53 36.51 36.15
C ILE A 156 -2.18 37.82 35.70
N LEU A 157 -2.46 37.99 34.41
CA LEU A 157 -3.14 39.17 33.88
C LEU A 157 -4.53 39.35 34.49
N THR A 158 -5.34 38.29 34.56
CA THR A 158 -6.67 38.35 35.16
C THR A 158 -6.59 38.78 36.62
N ASN A 159 -5.67 38.20 37.39
CA ASN A 159 -5.48 38.56 38.80
C ASN A 159 -4.98 40.00 38.98
N LYS A 160 -4.05 40.47 38.15
CA LYS A 160 -3.55 41.85 38.21
C LYS A 160 -4.61 42.86 37.78
N ARG A 161 -5.42 42.56 36.77
CA ARG A 161 -6.53 43.41 36.32
C ARG A 161 -7.68 43.49 37.33
N ALA A 162 -7.89 42.45 38.14
CA ALA A 162 -8.91 42.43 39.17
C ALA A 162 -8.58 43.32 40.38
N ARG A 163 -7.30 43.72 40.55
CA ARG A 163 -6.89 44.63 41.61
C ARG A 163 -7.30 46.07 41.28
N THR A 164 -7.91 46.75 42.24
CA THR A 164 -8.37 48.15 42.09
C THR A 164 -7.42 49.18 42.73
N ASP A 165 -6.33 48.71 43.35
CA ASP A 165 -5.39 49.49 44.17
C ASP A 165 -4.00 49.69 43.50
N LEU A 166 -3.91 49.60 42.17
CA LEU A 166 -2.64 49.70 41.45
C LEU A 166 -2.07 51.12 41.45
N THR A 167 -0.78 51.24 41.81
CA THR A 167 0.00 52.47 41.66
C THR A 167 0.31 52.76 40.18
N ASP A 168 0.67 54.00 39.83
CA ASP A 168 0.93 54.37 38.42
C ASP A 168 2.14 53.64 37.81
N GLY A 169 3.13 53.27 38.63
CA GLY A 169 4.23 52.40 38.21
C GLY A 169 3.75 50.99 37.86
N GLU A 170 2.95 50.37 38.72
CA GLU A 170 2.40 49.03 38.49
C GLU A 170 1.44 48.96 37.30
N LYS A 171 0.68 50.03 37.02
CA LYS A 171 -0.14 50.13 35.79
C LYS A 171 0.73 50.09 34.53
N ASN A 172 1.89 50.74 34.57
CA ASN A 172 2.83 50.78 33.47
C ASN A 172 3.45 49.40 33.20
N ASP A 173 3.82 48.70 34.28
CA ASP A 173 4.33 47.32 34.21
C ASP A 173 3.26 46.33 33.77
N LEU A 174 2.00 46.52 34.19
CA LEU A 174 0.88 45.72 33.73
C LEU A 174 0.69 45.87 32.21
N ARG A 175 0.71 47.10 31.68
CA ARG A 175 0.61 47.35 30.24
C ARG A 175 1.75 46.68 29.45
N ARG A 176 3.00 46.79 29.92
CA ARG A 176 4.15 46.11 29.29
C ARG A 176 3.98 44.59 29.31
N PHE A 177 3.46 44.04 30.40
CA PHE A 177 3.19 42.61 30.52
C PHE A 177 2.06 42.15 29.58
N GLU A 178 1.03 42.98 29.39
CA GLU A 178 -0.03 42.75 28.40
C GLU A 178 0.51 42.74 26.97
N GLU A 179 1.29 43.74 26.58
CA GLU A 179 1.93 43.80 25.25
C GLU A 179 2.79 42.57 24.99
N ALA A 180 3.66 42.20 25.94
CA ALA A 180 4.52 41.03 25.81
C ALA A 180 3.74 39.70 25.83
N PHE A 181 2.55 39.66 26.44
CA PHE A 181 1.64 38.52 26.33
C PHE A 181 1.00 38.45 24.94
N LEU A 182 0.52 39.58 24.41
CA LEU A 182 -0.08 39.64 23.08
C LEU A 182 0.92 39.19 22.00
N GLU A 183 2.16 39.66 22.06
CA GLU A 183 3.21 39.28 21.10
C GLU A 183 3.55 37.78 21.11
N ARG A 184 3.54 37.13 22.29
CA ARG A 184 3.98 35.73 22.44
C ARG A 184 2.87 34.70 22.37
N CYS A 185 1.67 35.07 22.81
CA CYS A 185 0.57 34.13 23.06
C CYS A 185 -0.67 34.39 22.22
N LYS A 186 -0.76 35.55 21.55
CA LYS A 186 -1.90 35.91 20.73
C LYS A 186 -1.47 35.95 19.26
N ARG A 187 -1.53 34.77 18.63
CA ARG A 187 -1.55 34.59 17.17
C ARG A 187 -2.75 33.76 16.80
#